data_AF-A0A923WM58-F1
#
_entry.id   AF-A0A923WM58-F1
#
_cell.length_a   1.000
_cell.length_b   1.000
_cell.length_c   1.000
_cell.angle_alpha   90.00
_cell.angle_beta   90.00
_cell.angle_gamma   90.00
#
_symmetry.space_group_name_H-M   'P 1'
#
loop_
_entity.id
_entity.type
_entity.pdbx_description
1 polymer ?
#
loop_
_entity_poly.entity_id
_entity_poly.type
_entity_poly.pdbx_seq_one_letter_code
_entity_poly.pdbx_strand_id
1 'polypeptide(L)'
;MFRPGTKKTFISLLLILLLAGVILFVIRFNKRNSSVVETLLPEIHVLRADIIGISEEEINLRVKVSLENLMPIGVLIDSIAYIILIEDKQIAQSMYPKKIDIDANGKSSIELPVSLAYKKLGGLFERLHDAGKDSAQMRMNILIYSSLIPRDSAWIYIKLTIPVLVLPTVHLEHLKITNLNSSGATLNVSMKVVNENTMRFAFHDSKYKIIFEDHKAIEGAIPQIIELPAKDSAVVTIPLDLDFKQIGQTLADYIRKGKDMTYDVTITTRPVTNIETLKDSDIILHAAGKLETIKDAADKK
;
A
#
# COMPACT_ATOMS: atom_id res chain seq x y z
N MET A 1 22.73 4.27 62.98
CA MET A 1 24.20 4.48 62.87
C MET A 1 24.76 3.40 61.94
N PHE A 2 24.87 3.67 60.64
CA PHE A 2 25.35 2.67 59.67
C PHE A 2 26.89 2.58 59.75
N ARG A 3 27.42 1.37 59.99
CA ARG A 3 28.87 1.12 60.09
C ARG A 3 29.59 1.53 58.78
N PRO A 4 30.68 2.32 58.84
CA PRO A 4 31.35 2.88 57.66
C PRO A 4 32.02 1.84 56.73
N GLY A 5 32.06 0.56 57.10
CA GLY A 5 32.61 -0.53 56.29
C GLY A 5 31.60 -1.27 55.39
N THR A 6 30.29 -1.20 55.67
CA THR A 6 29.29 -2.02 54.93
C THR A 6 28.93 -1.47 53.55
N LYS A 7 29.12 -0.16 53.33
CA LYS A 7 28.87 0.47 52.01
C LYS A 7 29.91 0.05 50.97
N LYS A 8 31.19 -0.05 51.36
CA LYS A 8 32.27 -0.46 50.44
C LYS A 8 32.12 -1.93 50.02
N THR A 9 31.79 -2.81 50.97
CA THR A 9 31.55 -4.23 50.68
C THR A 9 30.33 -4.45 49.79
N PHE A 10 29.27 -3.66 49.98
CA PHE A 10 28.07 -3.73 49.14
C PHE A 10 28.35 -3.28 47.70
N ILE A 11 29.08 -2.18 47.51
CA ILE A 11 29.47 -1.68 46.18
C ILE A 11 30.36 -2.70 45.47
N SER A 12 31.35 -3.29 46.16
CA SER A 12 32.20 -4.33 45.58
C SER A 12 31.42 -5.57 45.17
N LEU A 13 30.43 -5.99 45.97
CA LEU A 13 29.58 -7.15 45.65
C LEU A 13 28.73 -6.88 44.40
N LEU A 14 28.17 -5.68 44.29
CA LEU A 14 27.38 -5.25 43.12
C LEU A 14 28.24 -5.24 41.85
N LEU A 15 29.48 -4.76 41.95
CA LEU A 15 30.42 -4.70 40.83
C LEU A 15 30.84 -6.10 40.36
N ILE A 16 31.04 -7.04 41.29
CA ILE A 16 31.34 -8.45 40.99
C ILE A 16 30.15 -9.13 40.32
N LEU A 17 28.93 -8.89 40.78
CA LEU A 17 27.71 -9.40 40.14
C LEU A 17 27.55 -8.86 38.71
N LEU A 18 27.85 -7.58 38.50
CA LEU A 18 27.81 -6.94 37.20
C LEU A 18 28.88 -7.52 36.25
N LEU A 19 30.11 -7.70 36.73
CA LEU A 19 31.20 -8.37 36.00
C LEU A 19 30.87 -9.84 35.69
N ALA A 20 30.29 -10.59 36.63
CA ALA A 20 29.87 -11.96 36.41
C ALA A 20 28.76 -12.05 35.36
N GLY A 21 27.81 -11.11 35.36
CA GLY A 21 26.79 -10.97 34.33
C GLY A 21 27.38 -10.70 32.95
N VAL A 22 28.36 -9.79 32.86
CA VAL A 22 29.10 -9.49 31.62
C VAL A 22 29.88 -10.72 31.13
N ILE A 23 30.56 -11.44 32.02
CA ILE A 23 31.32 -12.65 31.67
C ILE A 23 30.40 -13.77 31.17
N LEU A 24 29.27 -14.01 31.85
CA LEU A 24 28.27 -14.99 31.41
C LEU A 24 27.64 -14.59 30.06
N PHE A 25 27.41 -13.30 29.84
CA PHE A 25 26.96 -12.76 28.57
C PHE A 25 27.98 -13.05 27.46
N VAL A 26 29.27 -12.77 27.68
CA VAL A 26 30.35 -13.04 26.71
C VAL A 26 30.52 -14.54 26.43
N ILE A 27 30.42 -15.42 27.44
CA ILE A 27 30.52 -16.88 27.25
C ILE A 27 29.33 -17.41 26.45
N ARG A 28 28.12 -16.92 26.72
CA ARG A 28 26.91 -17.29 25.95
C ARG A 28 26.99 -16.74 24.52
N PHE A 29 27.53 -15.53 24.36
CA PHE A 29 27.78 -14.88 23.09
C PHE A 29 28.78 -15.67 22.23
N ASN A 30 29.90 -16.13 22.78
CA ASN A 30 30.90 -16.87 22.00
C ASN A 30 30.43 -18.25 21.49
N LYS A 31 29.30 -18.78 22.01
CA LYS A 31 28.64 -19.99 21.48
C LYS A 31 27.70 -19.71 20.31
N ARG A 32 27.33 -18.45 20.06
CA ARG A 32 26.42 -17.98 19.01
C ARG A 32 27.23 -17.05 18.12
N ASN A 33 27.62 -17.51 16.93
CA ASN A 33 28.60 -16.88 16.03
C ASN A 33 28.17 -15.50 15.43
N SER A 34 27.38 -14.72 16.16
CA SER A 34 26.76 -13.45 15.78
C SER A 34 27.60 -12.28 16.30
N SER A 35 27.59 -11.15 15.59
CA SER A 35 28.30 -9.94 16.05
C SER A 35 27.64 -9.32 17.31
N VAL A 36 28.39 -8.54 18.09
CA VAL A 36 27.87 -7.87 19.30
C VAL A 36 26.69 -6.98 18.95
N VAL A 37 26.73 -6.35 17.77
CA VAL A 37 25.66 -5.49 17.24
C VAL A 37 24.40 -6.32 16.94
N GLU A 38 24.51 -7.47 16.30
CA GLU A 38 23.36 -8.35 16.01
C GLU A 38 22.61 -8.80 17.26
N THR A 39 23.30 -8.94 18.40
CA THR A 39 22.69 -9.36 19.66
C THR A 39 21.94 -8.21 20.36
N LEU A 40 22.34 -6.97 20.12
CA LEU A 40 21.71 -5.78 20.69
C LEU A 40 20.48 -5.31 19.90
N LEU A 41 20.34 -5.77 18.66
CA LEU A 41 19.21 -5.40 17.81
C LEU A 41 17.97 -6.20 18.20
N PRO A 42 16.80 -5.55 18.29
CA PRO A 42 15.56 -6.28 18.41
C PRO A 42 15.30 -7.10 17.14
N GLU A 43 14.71 -8.27 17.30
CA GLU A 43 14.17 -8.99 16.15
C GLU A 43 12.93 -8.27 15.62
N ILE A 44 12.86 -8.10 14.31
CA ILE A 44 11.72 -7.47 13.64
C ILE A 44 10.91 -8.55 12.94
N HIS A 45 9.64 -8.66 13.33
CA HIS A 45 8.67 -9.56 12.70
C HIS A 45 7.55 -8.74 12.08
N VAL A 46 7.29 -8.93 10.79
CA VAL A 46 6.12 -8.34 10.14
C VAL A 46 4.90 -9.13 10.58
N LEU A 47 4.02 -8.52 11.38
CA LEU A 47 2.80 -9.15 11.86
C LEU A 47 1.69 -9.08 10.82
N ARG A 48 1.59 -7.93 10.15
CA ARG A 48 0.53 -7.63 9.18
C ARG A 48 0.95 -6.47 8.28
N ALA A 49 0.48 -6.45 7.05
CA ALA A 49 0.62 -5.31 6.15
C ALA A 49 -0.72 -5.00 5.50
N ASP A 50 -1.42 -3.97 5.98
CA ASP A 50 -2.73 -3.60 5.48
C ASP A 50 -2.60 -2.60 4.33
N ILE A 51 -3.25 -2.87 3.21
CA ILE A 51 -3.33 -1.90 2.12
C ILE A 51 -4.43 -0.91 2.49
N ILE A 52 -4.05 0.36 2.66
CA ILE A 52 -4.99 1.44 2.98
C ILE A 52 -5.67 1.91 1.69
N GLY A 53 -4.88 2.06 0.62
CA GLY A 53 -5.43 2.36 -0.70
C GLY A 53 -4.41 2.23 -1.82
N ILE A 54 -4.92 2.08 -3.03
CA ILE A 54 -4.14 1.95 -4.26
C ILE A 54 -4.62 2.97 -5.29
N SER A 55 -3.72 3.72 -5.89
CA SER A 55 -3.97 4.60 -7.03
C SER A 55 -2.88 4.45 -8.10
N GLU A 56 -3.03 5.15 -9.21
CA GLU A 56 -1.99 5.24 -10.25
C GLU A 56 -0.73 6.01 -9.80
N GLU A 57 -0.80 6.72 -8.67
CA GLU A 57 0.33 7.48 -8.14
C GLU A 57 1.05 6.73 -7.03
N GLU A 58 0.31 6.16 -6.09
CA GLU A 58 0.86 5.51 -4.91
C GLU A 58 0.04 4.33 -4.40
N ILE A 59 0.74 3.39 -3.75
CA ILE A 59 0.14 2.37 -2.90
C ILE A 59 0.45 2.71 -1.45
N ASN A 60 -0.59 2.98 -0.68
CA ASN A 60 -0.49 3.29 0.74
C ASN A 60 -0.71 2.03 1.57
N LEU A 61 0.26 1.73 2.44
CA LEU A 61 0.31 0.54 3.28
C LEU A 61 0.48 0.96 4.74
N ARG A 62 -0.12 0.18 5.64
CA ARG A 62 0.14 0.21 7.08
C ARG A 62 0.75 -1.11 7.48
N VAL A 63 2.05 -1.11 7.77
CA VAL A 63 2.77 -2.33 8.14
C VAL A 63 2.89 -2.39 9.66
N LYS A 64 2.19 -3.34 10.28
CA LYS A 64 2.32 -3.63 11.71
C LYS A 64 3.51 -4.55 11.91
N VAL A 65 4.51 -4.08 12.66
CA VAL A 65 5.72 -4.84 13.00
C VAL A 65 5.81 -5.05 14.50
N SER A 66 6.25 -6.25 14.90
CA SER A 66 6.68 -6.55 16.27
C SER A 66 8.18 -6.37 16.35
N LEU A 67 8.61 -5.70 17.41
CA LEU A 67 10.00 -5.56 17.81
C LEU A 67 10.17 -6.38 19.09
N GLU A 68 11.01 -7.41 19.03
CA GLU A 68 11.25 -8.31 20.16
C GLU A 68 12.67 -8.12 20.67
N ASN A 69 12.78 -7.62 21.89
CA ASN A 69 14.05 -7.44 22.55
C ASN A 69 14.43 -8.74 23.28
N LEU A 70 15.46 -9.43 22.79
CA LEU A 70 15.95 -10.67 23.41
C LEU A 70 16.95 -10.41 24.55
N MET A 71 17.22 -9.15 24.87
CA MET A 71 18.20 -8.76 25.87
C MET A 71 17.56 -8.63 27.26
N PRO A 72 18.30 -8.96 28.34
CA PRO A 72 17.84 -8.79 29.71
C PRO A 72 17.85 -7.31 30.18
N ILE A 73 18.05 -6.37 29.26
CA ILE A 73 18.01 -4.93 29.50
C ILE A 73 17.07 -4.28 28.48
N GLY A 74 16.36 -3.23 28.87
CA GLY A 74 15.47 -2.49 27.96
C GLY A 74 16.25 -1.76 26.87
N VAL A 75 15.62 -1.57 25.71
CA VAL A 75 16.19 -0.88 24.56
C VAL A 75 15.30 0.29 24.17
N LEU A 76 15.89 1.48 24.11
CA LEU A 76 15.24 2.67 23.58
C LEU A 76 15.68 2.88 22.13
N ILE A 77 14.74 2.79 21.20
CA ILE A 77 14.93 3.16 19.80
C ILE A 77 14.53 4.62 19.64
N ASP A 78 15.43 5.45 19.12
CA ASP A 78 15.19 6.87 18.90
C ASP A 78 14.37 7.11 17.63
N SER A 79 14.71 6.41 16.54
CA SER A 79 13.99 6.47 15.28
C SER A 79 14.32 5.27 14.39
N ILE A 80 13.48 5.04 13.37
CA ILE A 80 13.67 4.00 12.37
C ILE A 80 13.59 4.63 10.98
N ALA A 81 14.64 4.49 10.17
CA ALA A 81 14.58 4.78 8.73
C ALA A 81 14.45 3.47 7.95
N TYR A 82 13.76 3.48 6.81
CA TYR A 82 13.66 2.29 5.98
C TYR A 82 13.61 2.61 4.49
N ILE A 83 14.18 1.70 3.71
CA ILE A 83 14.22 1.74 2.25
C ILE A 83 13.60 0.44 1.75
N ILE A 84 12.64 0.54 0.82
CA ILE A 84 12.00 -0.62 0.20
C ILE A 84 12.48 -0.71 -1.24
N LEU A 85 13.00 -1.89 -1.58
CA LEU A 85 13.45 -2.25 -2.92
C LEU A 85 12.62 -3.40 -3.45
N ILE A 86 12.28 -3.37 -4.74
CA ILE A 86 11.64 -4.47 -5.46
C ILE A 86 12.48 -4.76 -6.69
N GLU A 87 12.94 -6.01 -6.86
CA GLU A 87 13.94 -6.40 -7.88
C GLU A 87 15.13 -5.43 -7.88
N ASP A 88 15.65 -5.14 -6.68
CA ASP A 88 16.78 -4.23 -6.41
C ASP A 88 16.57 -2.75 -6.81
N LYS A 89 15.37 -2.36 -7.22
CA LYS A 89 15.01 -0.96 -7.48
C LYS A 89 14.36 -0.35 -6.27
N GLN A 90 14.86 0.80 -5.82
CA GLN A 90 14.25 1.54 -4.72
C GLN A 90 12.87 2.09 -5.12
N ILE A 91 11.83 1.60 -4.45
CA ILE A 91 10.43 2.00 -4.68
C ILE A 91 9.96 3.01 -3.63
N ALA A 92 10.46 2.91 -2.40
CA ALA A 92 10.10 3.81 -1.32
C ALA A 92 11.26 4.04 -0.35
N GLN A 93 11.22 5.17 0.34
CA GLN A 93 12.08 5.49 1.47
C GLN A 93 11.31 6.40 2.43
N SER A 94 11.38 6.11 3.72
CA SER A 94 10.70 6.90 4.74
C SER A 94 11.36 6.72 6.11
N MET A 95 10.89 7.48 7.10
CA MET A 95 11.38 7.50 8.47
C MET A 95 10.22 7.55 9.46
N TYR A 96 10.34 6.77 10.52
CA TYR A 96 9.49 6.78 11.70
C TYR A 96 10.24 7.49 12.84
N PRO A 97 9.93 8.76 13.13
CA PRO A 97 10.72 9.58 14.06
C PRO A 97 10.30 9.42 15.53
N LYS A 98 9.35 8.52 15.84
CA LYS A 98 8.87 8.34 17.21
C LYS A 98 9.76 7.36 17.97
N LYS A 99 10.02 7.70 19.24
CA LYS A 99 10.74 6.83 20.15
C LYS A 99 9.93 5.58 20.49
N ILE A 100 10.63 4.47 20.64
CA ILE A 100 10.04 3.18 20.96
C ILE A 100 10.82 2.60 22.13
N ASP A 101 10.13 2.38 23.24
CA ASP A 101 10.68 1.68 24.39
C ASP A 101 10.32 0.19 24.26
N ILE A 102 11.30 -0.68 24.51
CA ILE A 102 11.13 -2.13 24.53
C ILE A 102 11.74 -2.66 25.81
N ASP A 103 10.89 -3.18 26.68
CA ASP A 103 11.32 -3.76 27.96
C ASP A 103 12.34 -4.90 27.77
N ALA A 104 13.07 -5.21 28.84
CA ALA A 104 13.95 -6.36 28.91
C ALA A 104 13.19 -7.66 28.62
N ASN A 105 13.66 -8.48 27.67
CA ASN A 105 12.97 -9.68 27.17
C ASN A 105 11.53 -9.40 26.68
N GLY A 106 11.25 -8.13 26.33
CA GLY A 106 9.91 -7.64 26.02
C GLY A 106 9.62 -7.60 24.52
N LYS A 107 8.36 -7.30 24.20
CA LYS A 107 7.90 -7.04 22.84
C LYS A 107 7.17 -5.70 22.79
N SER A 108 7.43 -4.95 21.73
CA SER A 108 6.67 -3.74 21.38
C SER A 108 6.15 -3.87 19.96
N SER A 109 5.02 -3.23 19.66
CA SER A 109 4.45 -3.22 18.31
C SER A 109 4.30 -1.79 17.82
N ILE A 110 4.66 -1.55 16.56
CA ILE A 110 4.49 -0.25 15.90
C ILE A 110 3.82 -0.43 14.55
N GLU A 111 3.27 0.65 14.02
CA GLU A 111 2.71 0.73 12.68
C GLU A 111 3.57 1.67 11.83
N LEU A 112 4.14 1.13 10.75
CA LEU A 112 4.94 1.86 9.79
C LEU A 112 4.04 2.29 8.62
N PRO A 113 3.86 3.60 8.38
CA PRO A 113 3.14 4.09 7.21
C PRO A 113 4.06 4.04 5.98
N VAL A 114 3.76 3.19 5.02
CA VAL A 114 4.57 3.00 3.82
C VAL A 114 3.80 3.50 2.60
N SER A 115 4.36 4.44 1.84
CA SER A 115 3.85 4.83 0.52
C SER A 115 4.82 4.35 -0.55
N LEU A 116 4.33 3.54 -1.49
CA LEU A 116 5.08 3.04 -2.64
C LEU A 116 4.68 3.85 -3.87
N ALA A 117 5.66 4.39 -4.61
CA ALA A 117 5.36 5.10 -5.85
C ALA A 117 4.87 4.13 -6.94
N TYR A 118 3.58 4.15 -7.27
CA TYR A 118 2.97 3.25 -8.24
C TYR A 118 3.56 3.45 -9.63
N LYS A 119 3.84 4.69 -10.08
CA LYS A 119 4.50 4.92 -11.39
C LYS A 119 5.83 4.17 -11.57
N LYS A 120 6.61 4.02 -10.49
CA LYS A 120 7.87 3.23 -10.51
C LYS A 120 7.60 1.74 -10.46
N LEU A 121 6.53 1.34 -9.78
CA LEU A 121 6.13 -0.05 -9.57
C LEU A 121 5.40 -0.64 -10.78
N GLY A 122 4.43 0.08 -11.37
CA GLY A 122 3.64 -0.32 -12.53
C GLY A 122 4.52 -0.71 -13.70
N GLY A 123 5.43 0.16 -14.14
CA GLY A 123 6.39 -0.18 -15.21
C GLY A 123 7.42 -1.25 -14.82
N LEU A 124 7.59 -1.59 -13.55
CA LEU A 124 8.34 -2.78 -13.14
C LEU A 124 7.46 -4.03 -13.27
N PHE A 125 6.25 -3.98 -12.74
CA PHE A 125 5.28 -5.07 -12.73
C PHE A 125 4.81 -5.45 -14.13
N GLU A 126 4.55 -4.49 -15.02
CA GLU A 126 4.28 -4.73 -16.45
C GLU A 126 5.41 -5.53 -17.10
N ARG A 127 6.67 -5.10 -16.93
CA ARG A 127 7.82 -5.84 -17.48
C ARG A 127 7.99 -7.24 -16.89
N LEU A 128 7.73 -7.39 -15.59
CA LEU A 128 7.79 -8.71 -14.94
C LEU A 128 6.67 -9.61 -15.48
N HIS A 129 5.47 -9.04 -15.64
CA HIS A 129 4.31 -9.70 -16.21
C HIS A 129 4.55 -10.14 -17.66
N ASP A 130 5.08 -9.27 -18.51
CA ASP A 130 5.45 -9.55 -19.90
C ASP A 130 6.55 -10.62 -20.00
N ALA A 131 7.46 -10.67 -19.02
CA ALA A 131 8.47 -11.71 -18.88
C ALA A 131 7.91 -13.03 -18.29
N GLY A 132 6.60 -13.10 -18.03
CA GLY A 132 5.94 -14.29 -17.47
C GLY A 132 6.24 -14.54 -16.00
N LYS A 133 6.73 -13.54 -15.25
CA LYS A 133 6.95 -13.64 -13.81
C LYS A 133 5.69 -13.25 -13.05
N ASP A 134 5.28 -14.12 -12.14
CA ASP A 134 4.12 -13.94 -11.24
C ASP A 134 4.50 -13.35 -9.86
N SER A 135 5.79 -13.25 -9.58
CA SER A 135 6.34 -12.86 -8.29
C SER A 135 7.63 -12.04 -8.42
N ALA A 136 7.89 -11.22 -7.41
CA ALA A 136 9.05 -10.35 -7.32
C ALA A 136 9.69 -10.42 -5.93
N GLN A 137 11.02 -10.25 -5.87
CA GLN A 137 11.73 -10.11 -4.59
C GLN A 137 11.62 -8.69 -4.08
N MET A 138 11.05 -8.55 -2.88
CA MET A 138 11.04 -7.31 -2.11
C MET A 138 12.08 -7.38 -1.00
N ARG A 139 12.86 -6.31 -0.83
CA ARG A 139 13.79 -6.11 0.28
C ARG A 139 13.42 -4.86 1.04
N MET A 140 13.38 -4.95 2.37
CA MET A 140 13.24 -3.79 3.24
C MET A 140 14.52 -3.67 4.08
N ASN A 141 15.27 -2.60 3.82
CA ASN A 141 16.47 -2.25 4.57
C ASN A 141 16.06 -1.26 5.65
N ILE A 142 16.19 -1.66 6.91
CA ILE A 142 15.79 -0.89 8.08
C ILE A 142 17.05 -0.41 8.80
N LEU A 143 17.15 0.89 9.06
CA LEU A 143 18.19 1.50 9.88
C LEU A 143 17.58 1.93 11.21
N ILE A 144 17.96 1.26 12.29
CA ILE A 144 17.54 1.59 13.65
C ILE A 144 18.56 2.57 14.23
N TYR A 145 18.09 3.67 14.82
CA TYR A 145 18.90 4.56 15.62
C TYR A 145 18.67 4.32 17.12
N SER A 146 19.74 4.12 17.88
CA SER A 146 19.69 3.97 19.33
C SER A 146 21.06 4.25 19.95
N SER A 147 21.07 5.03 21.02
CA SER A 147 22.25 5.26 21.87
C SER A 147 22.89 3.99 22.46
N LEU A 148 22.19 2.85 22.49
CA LEU A 148 22.75 1.57 22.95
C LEU A 148 23.50 0.80 21.85
N ILE A 149 23.38 1.22 20.59
CA ILE A 149 24.04 0.59 19.45
C ILE A 149 25.40 1.27 19.21
N PRO A 150 26.50 0.53 19.02
CA PRO A 150 27.77 1.13 18.60
C PRO A 150 27.62 1.95 17.30
N ARG A 151 28.10 3.21 17.30
CA ARG A 151 27.91 4.19 16.19
C ARG A 151 26.46 4.65 16.01
N ASP A 152 25.67 4.54 17.07
CA ASP A 152 24.29 5.05 17.21
C ASP A 152 23.26 4.48 16.24
N SER A 153 23.65 3.55 15.37
CA SER A 153 22.74 2.96 14.39
C SER A 153 23.20 1.61 13.85
N ALA A 154 22.24 0.79 13.40
CA ALA A 154 22.53 -0.46 12.70
C ALA A 154 21.44 -0.87 11.71
N TRP A 155 21.85 -1.65 10.71
CA TRP A 155 21.00 -2.13 9.63
C TRP A 155 20.39 -3.50 9.93
N ILE A 156 19.12 -3.66 9.58
CA ILE A 156 18.37 -4.92 9.54
C ILE A 156 17.82 -5.10 8.13
N TYR A 157 17.88 -6.31 7.58
CA TYR A 157 17.46 -6.60 6.22
C TYR A 157 16.37 -7.66 6.22
N ILE A 158 15.20 -7.31 5.70
CA ILE A 158 14.06 -8.23 5.54
C ILE A 158 13.88 -8.52 4.05
N LYS A 159 13.73 -9.79 3.70
CA LYS A 159 13.44 -10.24 2.32
C LYS A 159 12.08 -10.93 2.29
N LEU A 160 11.27 -10.57 1.30
CA LEU A 160 9.91 -11.06 1.09
C LEU A 160 9.71 -11.36 -0.40
N THR A 161 8.89 -12.35 -0.73
CA THR A 161 8.41 -12.56 -2.10
C THR A 161 6.99 -12.05 -2.18
N ILE A 162 6.72 -11.16 -3.14
CA ILE A 162 5.41 -10.53 -3.34
C ILE A 162 4.84 -10.91 -4.72
N PRO A 163 3.51 -10.99 -4.88
CA PRO A 163 2.91 -11.22 -6.19
C PRO A 163 3.05 -9.99 -7.09
N VAL A 164 3.18 -10.22 -8.39
CA VAL A 164 3.14 -9.19 -9.43
C VAL A 164 1.68 -9.02 -9.87
N LEU A 165 1.11 -7.84 -9.61
CA LEU A 165 -0.29 -7.50 -9.93
C LEU A 165 -0.35 -6.17 -10.67
N VAL A 166 -1.16 -6.10 -11.73
CA VAL A 166 -1.39 -4.89 -12.53
C VAL A 166 -2.77 -4.34 -12.19
N LEU A 167 -2.93 -3.02 -12.01
CA LEU A 167 -4.26 -2.46 -11.81
C LEU A 167 -5.14 -2.63 -13.06
N PRO A 168 -6.43 -2.98 -12.90
CA PRO A 168 -7.35 -2.98 -14.02
C PRO A 168 -7.43 -1.59 -14.67
N THR A 169 -7.52 -1.55 -15.99
CA THR A 169 -7.68 -0.30 -16.74
C THR A 169 -9.15 -0.04 -17.05
N VAL A 170 -9.55 1.24 -17.09
CA VAL A 170 -10.93 1.65 -17.35
C VAL A 170 -10.98 2.48 -18.63
N HIS A 171 -11.93 2.17 -19.51
CA HIS A 171 -12.21 2.91 -20.73
C HIS A 171 -13.69 3.25 -20.80
N LEU A 172 -14.02 4.50 -21.08
CA LEU A 172 -15.40 4.90 -21.33
C LEU A 172 -15.71 4.63 -22.81
N GLU A 173 -16.57 3.66 -23.08
CA GLU A 173 -16.88 3.24 -24.46
C GLU A 173 -17.89 4.16 -25.13
N HIS A 174 -19.06 4.38 -24.52
CA HIS A 174 -20.10 5.20 -25.13
C HIS A 174 -21.12 5.74 -24.13
N LEU A 175 -21.83 6.78 -24.57
CA LEU A 175 -22.96 7.38 -23.90
C LEU A 175 -24.23 7.12 -24.71
N LYS A 176 -25.30 6.65 -24.04
CA LYS A 176 -26.61 6.46 -24.69
C LYS A 176 -27.70 7.16 -23.89
N ILE A 177 -28.41 8.08 -24.53
CA ILE A 177 -29.64 8.65 -23.98
C ILE A 177 -30.71 7.55 -24.04
N THR A 178 -31.21 7.13 -22.87
CA THR A 178 -32.25 6.10 -22.75
C THR A 178 -33.62 6.70 -22.47
N ASN A 179 -33.66 7.85 -21.80
CA ASN A 179 -34.88 8.59 -21.54
C ASN A 179 -34.63 10.08 -21.69
N LEU A 180 -35.61 10.80 -22.24
CA LEU A 180 -35.61 12.26 -22.35
C LEU A 180 -37.04 12.74 -22.15
N ASN A 181 -37.26 13.57 -21.13
CA ASN A 181 -38.56 14.15 -20.82
C ASN A 181 -38.40 15.65 -20.52
N SER A 182 -39.45 16.32 -20.03
CA SER A 182 -39.40 17.76 -19.70
C SER A 182 -38.62 18.07 -18.41
N SER A 183 -38.38 17.08 -17.56
CA SER A 183 -37.69 17.20 -16.27
C SER A 183 -36.20 16.87 -16.36
N GLY A 184 -35.78 16.06 -17.33
CA GLY A 184 -34.38 15.67 -17.50
C GLY A 184 -34.15 14.59 -18.55
N ALA A 185 -32.96 13.99 -18.48
CA ALA A 185 -32.53 12.87 -19.31
C ALA A 185 -31.88 11.77 -18.47
N THR A 186 -32.02 10.52 -18.89
CA THR A 186 -31.23 9.41 -18.36
C THR A 186 -30.17 9.04 -19.40
N LEU A 187 -28.89 9.07 -19.00
CA LEU A 187 -27.75 8.63 -19.81
C LEU A 187 -27.22 7.31 -19.27
N ASN A 188 -27.10 6.31 -20.13
CA ASN A 188 -26.32 5.12 -19.82
C ASN A 188 -24.88 5.32 -20.28
N VAL A 189 -23.95 5.29 -19.33
CA VAL A 189 -22.50 5.28 -19.60
C VAL A 189 -22.02 3.86 -19.58
N SER A 190 -21.51 3.38 -20.70
CA SER A 190 -20.88 2.06 -20.80
C SER A 190 -19.38 2.21 -20.62
N MET A 191 -18.82 1.53 -19.61
CA MET A 191 -17.40 1.51 -19.34
C MET A 191 -16.86 0.09 -19.50
N LYS A 192 -15.77 -0.07 -20.26
CA LYS A 192 -15.02 -1.32 -20.33
C LYS A 192 -13.92 -1.29 -19.28
N VAL A 193 -13.92 -2.29 -18.40
CA VAL A 193 -12.87 -2.48 -17.41
C VAL A 193 -12.08 -3.71 -17.81
N VAL A 194 -10.77 -3.57 -18.03
CA VAL A 194 -9.90 -4.62 -18.54
C VAL A 194 -9.02 -5.14 -17.41
N ASN A 195 -8.99 -6.47 -17.26
CA ASN A 195 -8.14 -7.16 -16.30
C ASN A 195 -7.07 -7.98 -17.03
N GLU A 196 -5.84 -7.48 -17.00
CA GLU A 196 -4.70 -8.17 -17.59
C GLU A 196 -4.08 -9.23 -16.67
N ASN A 197 -4.58 -9.38 -15.45
CA ASN A 197 -4.05 -10.36 -14.50
C ASN A 197 -4.58 -11.76 -14.82
N THR A 198 -3.79 -12.77 -14.48
CA THR A 198 -4.17 -14.19 -14.57
C THR A 198 -5.16 -14.62 -13.49
N MET A 199 -5.41 -13.75 -12.51
CA MET A 199 -6.44 -13.93 -11.50
C MET A 199 -7.67 -13.07 -11.80
N ARG A 200 -8.83 -13.59 -11.43
CA ARG A 200 -10.08 -12.83 -11.47
C ARG A 200 -10.16 -11.85 -10.31
N PHE A 201 -10.82 -10.73 -10.52
CA PHE A 201 -11.18 -9.79 -9.47
C PHE A 201 -12.70 -9.66 -9.37
N ALA A 202 -13.15 -9.25 -8.21
CA ALA A 202 -14.51 -8.78 -8.03
C ALA A 202 -14.45 -7.56 -7.12
N PHE A 203 -15.29 -6.57 -7.38
CA PHE A 203 -15.30 -5.32 -6.63
C PHE A 203 -16.69 -4.93 -6.18
N HIS A 204 -16.79 -4.33 -4.99
CA HIS A 204 -18.04 -3.85 -4.40
C HIS A 204 -17.86 -2.42 -3.84
N ASP A 205 -18.96 -1.84 -3.34
CA ASP A 205 -19.00 -0.46 -2.79
C ASP A 205 -18.43 0.59 -3.77
N SER A 206 -18.57 0.33 -5.06
CA SER A 206 -18.03 1.15 -6.14
C SER A 206 -18.73 2.50 -6.19
N LYS A 207 -17.96 3.57 -6.07
CA LYS A 207 -18.39 4.96 -6.28
C LYS A 207 -17.67 5.53 -7.49
N TYR A 208 -18.35 6.38 -8.23
CA TYR A 208 -17.77 7.03 -9.40
C TYR A 208 -17.89 8.54 -9.29
N LYS A 209 -16.94 9.21 -9.94
CA LYS A 209 -16.97 10.63 -10.26
C LYS A 209 -16.59 10.77 -11.73
N ILE A 210 -17.48 11.36 -12.52
CA ILE A 210 -17.26 11.59 -13.95
C ILE A 210 -17.32 13.08 -14.22
N ILE A 211 -16.30 13.60 -14.88
CA ILE A 211 -16.24 14.95 -15.42
C ILE A 211 -16.23 14.79 -16.94
N PHE A 212 -17.10 15.52 -17.62
CA PHE A 212 -17.07 15.62 -19.06
C PHE A 212 -16.65 17.04 -19.43
N GLU A 213 -15.66 17.18 -20.31
CA GLU A 213 -15.05 18.47 -20.61
C GLU A 213 -14.61 19.18 -19.30
N ASP A 214 -15.06 20.40 -19.06
CA ASP A 214 -14.82 21.17 -17.83
C ASP A 214 -16.12 21.38 -17.03
N HIS A 215 -17.11 20.50 -17.23
CA HIS A 215 -18.41 20.61 -16.59
C HIS A 215 -18.38 20.13 -15.14
N LYS A 216 -19.46 20.40 -14.40
CA LYS A 216 -19.61 19.94 -13.02
C LYS A 216 -19.52 18.40 -12.95
N ALA A 217 -18.79 17.91 -11.95
CA ALA A 217 -18.67 16.49 -11.71
C ALA A 217 -20.03 15.83 -11.42
N ILE A 218 -20.23 14.66 -12.02
CA ILE A 218 -21.36 13.77 -11.82
C ILE A 218 -20.89 12.63 -10.92
N GLU A 219 -21.52 12.47 -9.77
CA GLU A 219 -21.11 11.52 -8.75
C GLU A 219 -22.24 10.53 -8.45
N GLY A 220 -21.88 9.29 -8.15
CA GLY A 220 -22.85 8.27 -7.79
C GLY A 220 -22.20 6.96 -7.35
N ALA A 221 -23.03 5.92 -7.24
CA ALA A 221 -22.61 4.59 -6.83
C ALA A 221 -23.04 3.53 -7.83
N ILE A 222 -22.26 2.46 -7.92
CA ILE A 222 -22.55 1.26 -8.70
C ILE A 222 -22.93 0.19 -7.67
N PRO A 223 -24.24 -0.10 -7.49
CA PRO A 223 -24.71 -0.93 -6.38
C PRO A 223 -24.39 -2.42 -6.55
N GLN A 224 -24.09 -2.85 -7.76
CA GLN A 224 -23.78 -4.24 -8.09
C GLN A 224 -22.28 -4.54 -7.94
N ILE A 225 -21.98 -5.81 -7.66
CA ILE A 225 -20.60 -6.31 -7.69
C ILE A 225 -20.12 -6.29 -9.15
N ILE A 226 -18.93 -5.72 -9.38
CA ILE A 226 -18.26 -5.73 -10.68
C ILE A 226 -17.35 -6.95 -10.70
N GLU A 227 -17.70 -7.98 -11.45
CA GLU A 227 -16.83 -9.14 -11.68
C GLU A 227 -15.92 -8.91 -12.89
N LEU A 228 -14.61 -9.05 -12.69
CA LEU A 228 -13.61 -9.04 -13.76
C LEU A 228 -12.99 -10.44 -13.90
N PRO A 229 -13.28 -11.17 -14.99
CA PRO A 229 -12.62 -12.43 -15.26
C PRO A 229 -11.11 -12.26 -15.43
N ALA A 230 -10.35 -13.35 -15.27
CA ALA A 230 -8.92 -13.35 -15.53
C ALA A 230 -8.65 -13.16 -17.03
N LYS A 231 -7.66 -12.31 -17.39
CA LYS A 231 -7.26 -12.05 -18.78
C LYS A 231 -8.42 -11.65 -19.70
N ASP A 232 -9.39 -10.91 -19.18
CA ASP A 232 -10.59 -10.52 -19.92
C ASP A 232 -11.06 -9.12 -19.48
N SER A 233 -12.16 -8.67 -20.07
CA SER A 233 -12.81 -7.40 -19.75
C SER A 233 -14.27 -7.58 -19.34
N ALA A 234 -14.79 -6.64 -18.57
CA ALA A 234 -16.21 -6.53 -18.26
C ALA A 234 -16.74 -5.17 -18.69
N VAL A 235 -18.00 -5.14 -19.13
CA VAL A 235 -18.71 -3.89 -19.42
C VAL A 235 -19.59 -3.54 -18.22
N VAL A 236 -19.36 -2.36 -17.65
CA VAL A 236 -20.13 -1.80 -16.54
C VAL A 236 -20.95 -0.65 -17.08
N THR A 237 -22.27 -0.79 -17.04
CA THR A 237 -23.21 0.26 -17.46
C THR A 237 -23.75 1.01 -16.26
N ILE A 238 -23.55 2.33 -16.23
CA ILE A 238 -24.02 3.21 -15.17
C ILE A 238 -25.16 4.08 -15.72
N PRO A 239 -26.37 4.00 -15.16
CA PRO A 239 -27.42 4.97 -15.44
C PRO A 239 -27.14 6.27 -14.67
N LEU A 240 -27.09 7.38 -15.39
CA LEU A 240 -26.98 8.73 -14.86
C LEU A 240 -28.32 9.43 -15.08
N ASP A 241 -29.02 9.78 -14.00
CA ASP A 241 -30.23 10.59 -14.05
C ASP A 241 -29.88 12.07 -13.91
N LEU A 242 -30.20 12.84 -14.94
CA LEU A 242 -29.65 14.18 -15.13
C LEU A 242 -30.80 15.17 -15.27
N ASP A 243 -30.88 16.14 -14.36
CA ASP A 243 -31.79 17.28 -14.54
C ASP A 243 -31.18 18.28 -15.55
N PHE A 244 -32.04 19.01 -16.27
CA PHE A 244 -31.56 19.96 -17.29
C PHE A 244 -30.77 21.14 -16.71
N LYS A 245 -30.99 21.48 -15.44
CA LYS A 245 -30.29 22.59 -14.79
C LYS A 245 -28.83 22.25 -14.50
N GLN A 246 -28.53 20.98 -14.22
CA GLN A 246 -27.20 20.51 -13.87
C GLN A 246 -26.34 20.22 -15.10
N ILE A 247 -26.92 19.76 -16.22
CA ILE A 247 -26.15 19.05 -17.28
C ILE A 247 -26.50 19.52 -18.70
N GLY A 248 -27.32 20.57 -18.85
CA GLY A 248 -27.67 21.12 -20.18
C GLY A 248 -26.46 21.40 -21.09
N GLN A 249 -25.34 21.86 -20.51
CA GLN A 249 -24.09 22.10 -21.25
C GLN A 249 -23.39 20.79 -21.66
N THR A 250 -23.32 19.79 -20.77
CA THR A 250 -22.79 18.46 -21.09
C THR A 250 -23.56 17.79 -22.23
N LEU A 251 -24.91 17.86 -22.22
CA LEU A 251 -25.74 17.32 -23.31
C LEU A 251 -25.55 18.10 -24.62
N ALA A 252 -25.46 19.43 -24.54
CA ALA A 252 -25.21 20.27 -25.71
C ALA A 252 -23.84 19.97 -26.33
N ASP A 253 -22.79 19.82 -25.51
CA ASP A 253 -21.46 19.42 -25.97
C ASP A 253 -21.45 17.99 -26.49
N TYR A 254 -22.21 17.06 -25.89
CA TYR A 254 -22.34 15.71 -26.44
C TYR A 254 -22.96 15.72 -27.84
N ILE A 255 -24.02 16.49 -28.06
CA ILE A 255 -24.65 16.63 -29.39
C ILE A 255 -23.70 17.31 -30.39
N ARG A 256 -22.94 18.32 -29.95
CA ARG A 256 -22.05 19.13 -30.80
C ARG A 256 -20.73 18.43 -31.14
N LYS A 257 -20.09 17.83 -30.14
CA LYS A 257 -18.75 17.23 -30.22
C LYS A 257 -18.81 15.72 -30.44
N GLY A 258 -19.85 15.04 -29.94
CA GLY A 258 -19.98 13.59 -30.01
C GLY A 258 -18.72 12.90 -29.49
N LYS A 259 -18.02 12.18 -30.36
CA LYS A 259 -16.78 11.43 -30.05
C LYS A 259 -15.59 12.31 -29.66
N ASP A 260 -15.59 13.60 -30.02
CA ASP A 260 -14.51 14.52 -29.63
C ASP A 260 -14.64 15.04 -28.20
N MET A 261 -15.73 14.67 -27.52
CA MET A 261 -15.97 15.03 -26.14
C MET A 261 -14.98 14.32 -25.22
N THR A 262 -14.34 15.08 -24.33
CA THR A 262 -13.40 14.53 -23.36
C THR A 262 -14.09 14.11 -22.07
N TYR A 263 -13.48 13.16 -21.38
CA TYR A 263 -13.91 12.70 -20.07
C TYR A 263 -12.72 12.52 -19.13
N ASP A 264 -13.02 12.63 -17.83
CA ASP A 264 -12.19 12.21 -16.72
C ASP A 264 -13.08 11.43 -15.75
N VAL A 265 -12.71 10.18 -15.48
CA VAL A 265 -13.45 9.24 -14.65
C VAL A 265 -12.54 8.79 -13.52
N THR A 266 -13.04 8.90 -12.30
CA THR A 266 -12.46 8.28 -11.10
C THR A 266 -13.46 7.28 -10.53
N ILE A 267 -13.01 6.05 -10.29
CA ILE A 267 -13.80 5.01 -9.62
C ILE A 267 -13.07 4.62 -8.33
N THR A 268 -13.74 4.72 -7.19
CA THR A 268 -13.25 4.21 -5.91
C THR A 268 -14.04 2.97 -5.55
N THR A 269 -13.36 1.85 -5.33
CA THR A 269 -14.00 0.54 -5.12
C THR A 269 -13.23 -0.31 -4.12
N ARG A 270 -13.81 -1.43 -3.67
CA ARG A 270 -13.17 -2.37 -2.74
C ARG A 270 -13.17 -3.80 -3.27
N PRO A 271 -12.08 -4.57 -3.07
CA PRO A 271 -11.98 -5.92 -3.58
C PRO A 271 -12.83 -6.89 -2.75
N VAL A 272 -13.59 -7.74 -3.43
CA VAL A 272 -14.21 -8.93 -2.83
C VAL A 272 -13.12 -9.98 -2.67
N THR A 273 -12.54 -10.08 -1.48
CA THR A 273 -11.42 -10.99 -1.19
C THR A 273 -11.45 -11.52 0.23
N ASN A 274 -10.90 -12.73 0.41
CA ASN A 274 -10.62 -13.31 1.72
C ASN A 274 -9.23 -12.94 2.25
N ILE A 275 -8.45 -12.20 1.48
CA ILE A 275 -7.13 -11.72 1.88
C ILE A 275 -7.34 -10.55 2.86
N GLU A 276 -7.10 -10.79 4.15
CA GLU A 276 -7.36 -9.82 5.24
C GLU A 276 -6.71 -8.46 4.96
N THR A 277 -5.51 -8.44 4.38
CA THR A 277 -4.74 -7.23 4.08
C THR A 277 -5.33 -6.35 2.97
N LEU A 278 -6.24 -6.89 2.15
CA LEU A 278 -6.84 -6.20 1.00
C LEU A 278 -8.32 -5.89 1.19
N LYS A 279 -9.00 -6.60 2.10
CA LYS A 279 -10.47 -6.62 2.21
C LYS A 279 -11.09 -5.22 2.33
N ASP A 280 -10.48 -4.33 3.09
CA ASP A 280 -11.01 -2.98 3.34
C ASP A 280 -10.22 -1.88 2.60
N SER A 281 -9.41 -2.27 1.61
CA SER A 281 -8.58 -1.33 0.84
C SER A 281 -9.39 -0.61 -0.24
N ASP A 282 -9.27 0.72 -0.27
CA ASP A 282 -9.87 1.51 -1.35
C ASP A 282 -8.96 1.46 -2.59
N ILE A 283 -9.49 0.93 -3.69
CA ILE A 283 -8.83 0.89 -4.99
C ILE A 283 -9.40 2.03 -5.83
N ILE A 284 -8.52 2.94 -6.24
CA ILE A 284 -8.85 4.13 -7.04
C ILE A 284 -8.37 3.88 -8.46
N LEU A 285 -9.32 3.69 -9.37
CA LEU A 285 -9.08 3.59 -10.81
C LEU A 285 -9.33 4.95 -11.44
N HIS A 286 -8.41 5.41 -12.28
CA HIS A 286 -8.55 6.65 -13.04
C HIS A 286 -8.57 6.35 -14.53
N ALA A 287 -9.30 7.16 -15.29
CA ALA A 287 -9.29 7.10 -16.73
C ALA A 287 -9.68 8.46 -17.29
N ALA A 288 -8.86 9.00 -18.20
CA ALA A 288 -9.19 10.21 -18.95
C ALA A 288 -8.95 9.98 -20.44
N GLY A 289 -9.77 10.60 -21.28
CA GLY A 289 -9.68 10.40 -22.72
C GLY A 289 -10.78 11.10 -23.50
N LYS A 290 -10.96 10.67 -24.75
CA LYS A 290 -12.09 11.03 -25.61
C LYS A 290 -13.06 9.85 -25.68
N LEU A 291 -14.34 10.13 -25.90
CA LEU A 291 -15.33 9.07 -26.15
C LEU A 291 -14.96 8.27 -27.42
N GLU A 292 -14.69 6.97 -27.29
CA GLU A 292 -14.43 6.10 -28.43
C GLU A 292 -15.75 5.76 -29.19
N THR A 293 -15.66 5.36 -30.46
CA THR A 293 -16.80 4.75 -31.17
C THR A 293 -16.72 3.22 -31.10
N ILE A 294 -17.87 2.52 -31.15
CA ILE A 294 -17.98 1.03 -31.08
C ILE A 294 -17.01 0.29 -32.04
N LYS A 295 -16.59 0.94 -33.13
CA LYS A 295 -15.60 0.37 -34.07
C LYS A 295 -14.15 0.42 -33.55
N ASP A 296 -13.78 1.43 -32.77
CA ASP A 296 -12.39 1.64 -32.34
C ASP A 296 -12.02 0.74 -31.14
N ALA A 297 -13.00 0.44 -30.28
CA ALA A 297 -12.84 -0.46 -29.14
C ALA A 297 -12.71 -1.95 -29.52
N ALA A 298 -13.11 -2.31 -30.76
CA ALA A 298 -13.02 -3.66 -31.29
C ALA A 298 -11.64 -3.99 -31.91
N ASP A 299 -10.89 -2.97 -32.32
CA ASP A 299 -9.57 -3.11 -32.96
C ASP A 299 -8.40 -3.11 -31.95
N LYS A 300 -8.64 -2.78 -30.68
CA LYS A 300 -7.70 -2.99 -29.56
C LYS A 300 -7.99 -4.33 -28.88
N LYS A 301 -7.70 -5.42 -29.58
CA LYS A 301 -7.72 -6.80 -29.07
C LYS A 301 -6.31 -7.35 -28.97
#